data_AF-A0A4S2BQY9-F1
#
_entry.id   AF-A0A4S2BQY9-F1
#
_cell.length_a   1.000
_cell.length_b   1.000
_cell.length_c   1.000
_cell.angle_alpha   90.00
_cell.angle_beta   90.00
_cell.angle_gamma   90.00
#
_symmetry.space_group_name_H-M   'P 1'
#
loop_
_entity.id
_entity.type
_entity.pdbx_description
1 polymer ?
#
loop_
_entity_poly.entity_id
_entity_poly.type
_entity_poly.pdbx_seq_one_letter_code
_entity_poly.pdbx_strand_id
1 'polypeptide(L)'
;MLDLERYGAMLEQIKLLVPFEIDESTASLTEDNEVIAKAKEEMKRKREELYTDLLTFSLSKTIQDVANYTNISIDELPQELDRTMVTMVIRMIDTHDLLSRVEGSDGTYNIQSLNEGDTSVTFRSKSEIYNALQNINPISDNDINVLNNFRRIKW
;
A
#
# COMPACT_ATOMS: atom_id res chain seq x y z
N MET A 1 -24.42 -1.45 -1.15
CA MET A 1 -23.17 -1.21 -1.87
C MET A 1 -22.13 -0.99 -0.79
N LEU A 2 -20.87 -1.42 -0.94
CA LEU A 2 -19.86 -0.97 0.03
C LEU A 2 -19.75 0.54 -0.16
N ASP A 3 -20.39 1.29 0.73
CA ASP A 3 -20.64 2.71 0.50
C ASP A 3 -19.31 3.43 0.36
N LEU A 4 -19.23 4.36 -0.60
CA LEU A 4 -18.01 5.13 -0.87
C LEU A 4 -17.48 5.80 0.40
N GLU A 5 -18.38 6.18 1.30
CA GLU A 5 -18.09 6.72 2.62
C GLU A 5 -17.37 5.70 3.53
N ARG A 6 -17.82 4.45 3.56
CA ARG A 6 -17.21 3.37 4.34
C ARG A 6 -15.82 3.01 3.80
N TYR A 7 -15.67 2.94 2.48
CA TYR A 7 -14.37 2.72 1.85
C TYR A 7 -13.41 3.88 2.16
N GLY A 8 -13.87 5.12 2.03
CA GLY A 8 -13.11 6.32 2.38
C GLY A 8 -12.68 6.33 3.84
N ALA A 9 -13.57 5.98 4.76
CA ALA A 9 -13.25 5.91 6.18
C ALA A 9 -12.16 4.87 6.51
N MET A 10 -12.19 3.70 5.86
CA MET A 10 -11.12 2.70 6.01
C MET A 10 -9.79 3.19 5.46
N LEU A 11 -9.81 3.87 4.30
CA LEU A 11 -8.60 4.42 3.69
C LEU A 11 -7.97 5.51 4.58
N GLU A 12 -8.79 6.41 5.13
CA GLU A 12 -8.33 7.45 6.05
C GLU A 12 -7.74 6.86 7.33
N GLN A 13 -8.35 5.80 7.88
CA GLN A 13 -7.76 5.07 9.01
C GLN A 13 -6.40 4.46 8.67
N ILE A 14 -6.24 3.88 7.47
CA ILE A 14 -4.96 3.32 7.03
C ILE A 14 -3.91 4.43 6.89
N LYS A 15 -4.24 5.56 6.26
CA LYS A 15 -3.32 6.71 6.14
C LYS A 15 -2.90 7.29 7.48
N LEU A 16 -3.77 7.24 8.48
CA LEU A 16 -3.45 7.70 9.83
C LEU A 16 -2.46 6.75 10.53
N LEU A 17 -2.66 5.44 10.36
CA LEU A 17 -1.87 4.40 11.04
C LEU A 17 -0.54 4.12 10.33
N VAL A 18 -0.49 4.33 9.02
CA VAL A 18 0.71 4.28 8.21
C VAL A 18 0.91 5.70 7.67
N PRO A 19 1.66 6.56 8.38
CA PRO A 19 1.94 7.90 7.89
C PRO A 19 2.93 7.83 6.72
N PHE A 20 2.76 8.74 5.77
CA PHE A 20 3.77 8.96 4.73
C PHE A 20 4.99 9.66 5.37
N GLU A 21 6.05 8.90 5.62
CA GLU A 21 7.33 9.43 6.10
C GLU A 21 8.23 9.77 4.90
N ILE A 22 8.70 11.01 4.84
CA ILE A 22 9.74 11.43 3.89
C ILE A 22 11.07 11.25 4.60
N ASP A 23 11.92 10.35 4.10
CA ASP A 23 13.31 10.31 4.54
C ASP A 23 14.02 11.59 4.07
N GLU A 24 14.25 12.52 5.00
CA GLU A 24 14.96 13.78 4.75
C GLU A 24 16.47 13.58 4.57
N SER A 25 17.00 12.35 4.72
CA SER A 25 18.44 12.06 4.69
C SER A 25 19.15 12.41 3.38
N THR A 26 18.46 12.61 2.26
CA THR A 26 19.10 13.07 1.00
C THR A 26 19.22 14.60 0.91
N ALA A 27 18.85 15.35 1.95
CA ALA A 27 18.88 16.81 1.98
C ALA A 27 20.28 17.38 2.29
N SER A 28 21.25 17.17 1.39
CA SER A 28 22.46 17.98 1.35
C SER A 28 22.75 18.48 -0.07
N LEU A 29 21.74 19.10 -0.69
CA LEU A 29 21.95 19.93 -1.86
C LEU A 29 21.33 21.30 -1.57
N THR A 30 22.25 22.24 -1.32
CA THR A 30 22.10 23.67 -1.02
C THR A 30 20.89 24.31 -1.69
N GLU A 31 20.07 24.97 -0.87
CA GLU A 31 18.72 25.49 -1.15
C GLU A 31 18.66 26.67 -2.14
N ASP A 32 19.80 27.13 -2.66
CA ASP A 32 19.90 28.41 -3.37
C ASP A 32 19.45 28.38 -4.85
N ASN A 33 18.90 27.27 -5.34
CA ASN A 33 18.44 27.17 -6.73
C ASN A 33 16.93 26.87 -6.80
N GLU A 34 16.14 27.86 -7.21
CA GLU A 34 14.67 27.80 -7.38
C GLU A 34 14.23 26.57 -8.20
N VAL A 35 15.04 26.16 -9.17
CA VAL A 35 14.80 24.97 -10.00
C VAL A 35 14.83 23.68 -9.17
N ILE A 36 15.75 23.58 -8.22
CA ILE A 36 15.90 22.41 -7.33
C ILE A 36 14.73 22.36 -6.34
N ALA A 37 14.30 23.50 -5.80
CA ALA A 37 13.14 23.57 -4.90
C ALA A 37 11.85 23.10 -5.60
N LYS A 38 11.61 23.58 -6.84
CA LYS A 38 10.45 23.17 -7.63
C LYS A 38 10.48 21.68 -7.99
N ALA A 39 11.66 21.15 -8.35
CA ALA A 39 11.82 19.72 -8.65
C ALA A 39 11.57 18.84 -7.41
N LYS A 40 12.03 19.26 -6.22
CA LYS A 40 11.77 18.55 -4.96
C LYS A 40 10.27 18.46 -4.65
N GLU A 41 9.54 19.58 -4.81
CA GLU A 41 8.09 19.60 -4.55
C GLU A 41 7.32 18.73 -5.56
N GLU A 42 7.71 18.75 -6.83
CA GLU A 42 7.09 17.88 -7.84
C GLU A 42 7.34 16.39 -7.55
N MET A 43 8.57 16.02 -7.17
CA MET A 43 8.90 14.66 -6.77
C MET A 43 8.13 14.22 -5.52
N LYS A 44 7.99 15.12 -4.54
CA LYS A 44 7.19 14.89 -3.33
C LYS A 44 5.73 14.59 -3.69
N ARG A 45 5.11 15.43 -4.52
CA ARG A 45 3.72 15.23 -4.97
C ARG A 45 3.56 13.88 -5.68
N LYS A 46 4.46 13.54 -6.60
CA LYS A 46 4.41 12.25 -7.32
C LYS A 46 4.53 11.05 -6.35
N ARG A 47 5.37 11.15 -5.31
CA ARG A 47 5.47 10.10 -4.28
C ARG A 47 4.20 9.97 -3.45
N GLU A 48 3.58 11.08 -3.06
CA GLU A 48 2.33 11.08 -2.30
C GLU A 48 1.15 10.52 -3.11
N GLU A 49 1.08 10.85 -4.41
CA GLU A 49 0.13 10.25 -5.35
C GLU A 49 0.33 8.73 -5.44
N LEU A 50 1.57 8.28 -5.66
CA LEU A 50 1.90 6.87 -5.74
C LEU A 50 1.61 6.13 -4.43
N TYR A 51 1.92 6.76 -3.30
CA TYR A 51 1.58 6.26 -1.97
C TYR A 51 0.08 6.01 -1.83
N THR A 52 -0.73 7.01 -2.17
CA THR A 52 -2.19 6.92 -2.09
C THR A 52 -2.74 5.85 -3.03
N ASP A 53 -2.20 5.74 -4.25
CA ASP A 53 -2.55 4.69 -5.21
C ASP A 53 -2.27 3.29 -4.65
N LEU A 54 -1.11 3.09 -4.03
CA LEU A 54 -0.71 1.80 -3.46
C LEU A 54 -1.60 1.40 -2.27
N LEU A 55 -1.94 2.34 -1.39
CA LEU A 55 -2.88 2.09 -0.29
C LEU A 55 -4.28 1.73 -0.81
N THR A 56 -4.77 2.48 -1.79
CA THR A 56 -6.09 2.26 -2.41
C THR A 56 -6.15 0.87 -3.04
N PHE A 57 -5.12 0.50 -3.80
CA PHE A 57 -5.03 -0.83 -4.41
C PHE A 57 -4.96 -1.95 -3.35
N SER A 58 -4.13 -1.76 -2.32
CA SER A 58 -3.96 -2.73 -1.22
C SER A 58 -5.26 -2.99 -0.46
N LEU A 59 -6.03 -1.93 -0.20
CA LEU A 59 -7.34 -2.02 0.43
C LEU A 59 -8.36 -2.71 -0.49
N SER A 60 -8.42 -2.32 -1.76
CA SER A 60 -9.33 -2.92 -2.73
C SER A 60 -9.09 -4.43 -2.87
N LYS A 61 -7.81 -4.84 -2.97
CA LYS A 61 -7.41 -6.24 -3.01
C LYS A 61 -7.83 -6.99 -1.74
N THR A 62 -7.55 -6.43 -0.56
CA THR A 62 -7.91 -7.07 0.72
C THR A 62 -9.42 -7.29 0.83
N ILE A 63 -10.23 -6.30 0.44
CA ILE A 63 -11.70 -6.42 0.42
C ILE A 63 -12.13 -7.54 -0.52
N GLN A 64 -11.54 -7.61 -1.72
CA GLN A 64 -11.86 -8.65 -2.69
C GLN A 64 -11.48 -10.05 -2.19
N ASP A 65 -10.31 -10.20 -1.57
CA ASP A 65 -9.84 -11.48 -1.01
C ASP A 65 -10.73 -11.93 0.17
N VAL A 66 -11.15 -10.99 1.04
CA VAL A 66 -12.10 -11.25 2.13
C VAL A 66 -13.49 -11.64 1.60
N ALA A 67 -13.99 -10.95 0.59
CA ALA A 67 -15.26 -11.28 -0.08
C ALA A 67 -15.21 -12.69 -0.68
N ASN A 68 -14.12 -13.01 -1.39
CA ASN A 68 -13.90 -14.33 -1.98
C ASN A 68 -13.82 -15.43 -0.90
N TYR A 69 -13.12 -15.18 0.20
CA TYR A 69 -12.96 -16.14 1.29
C TYR A 69 -14.28 -16.42 2.03
N THR A 70 -15.00 -15.36 2.39
CA THR A 70 -16.29 -15.45 3.11
C THR A 70 -17.42 -15.89 2.19
N ASN A 71 -17.21 -15.80 0.87
CA ASN A 71 -18.22 -16.03 -0.16
C ASN A 71 -19.45 -15.12 0.03
N ILE A 72 -19.18 -13.87 0.43
CA ILE A 72 -20.15 -12.76 0.55
C ILE A 72 -19.81 -11.73 -0.53
N SER A 73 -20.81 -11.19 -1.21
CA SER A 73 -20.62 -10.09 -2.16
C SER A 73 -20.02 -8.88 -1.44
N ILE A 74 -19.15 -8.12 -2.11
CA ILE A 74 -18.51 -6.92 -1.55
C ILE A 74 -19.55 -5.96 -0.94
N ASP A 75 -20.71 -5.84 -1.58
CA ASP A 75 -21.81 -4.97 -1.14
C ASP A 75 -22.54 -5.43 0.12
N GLU A 76 -22.41 -6.70 0.48
CA GLU A 76 -23.05 -7.34 1.64
C GLU A 76 -22.05 -7.62 2.77
N LEU A 77 -20.79 -7.18 2.65
CA LEU A 77 -19.78 -7.41 3.67
C LEU A 77 -20.19 -6.72 4.98
N PRO A 78 -20.25 -7.44 6.11
CA PRO A 78 -20.56 -6.86 7.42
C PRO A 78 -19.59 -5.75 7.81
N GLN A 79 -20.09 -4.67 8.43
CA GLN A 79 -19.26 -3.56 8.92
C GLN A 79 -18.27 -3.99 10.00
N GLU A 80 -18.59 -5.05 10.75
CA GLU A 80 -17.72 -5.63 11.78
C GLU A 80 -16.36 -6.10 11.22
N LEU A 81 -16.29 -6.39 9.91
CA LEU A 81 -15.04 -6.78 9.26
C LEU A 81 -14.13 -5.60 8.91
N ASP A 82 -14.59 -4.35 8.95
CA ASP A 82 -13.81 -3.18 8.51
C ASP A 82 -12.49 -3.07 9.24
N ARG A 83 -12.53 -3.17 10.57
CA ARG A 83 -11.32 -3.10 11.40
C ARG A 83 -10.35 -4.23 11.07
N THR A 84 -10.87 -5.43 10.81
CA THR A 84 -10.07 -6.59 10.43
C THR A 84 -9.39 -6.35 9.08
N MET A 85 -10.13 -5.86 8.09
CA MET A 85 -9.60 -5.52 6.77
C MET A 85 -8.52 -4.43 6.84
N VAL A 86 -8.74 -3.38 7.64
CA VAL A 86 -7.74 -2.32 7.89
C VAL A 86 -6.46 -2.92 8.48
N THR A 87 -6.57 -3.76 9.52
CA THR A 87 -5.40 -4.42 10.12
C THR A 87 -4.68 -5.36 9.14
N MET A 88 -5.42 -6.07 8.28
CA MET A 88 -4.82 -6.92 7.24
C MET A 88 -4.02 -6.10 6.23
N VAL A 89 -4.53 -4.93 5.81
CA VAL A 89 -3.80 -4.02 4.91
C VAL A 89 -2.53 -3.49 5.54
N ILE A 90 -2.59 -3.02 6.79
CA ILE A 90 -1.42 -2.50 7.52
C ILE A 90 -0.36 -3.59 7.65
N ARG A 91 -0.75 -4.80 8.09
CA ARG A 91 0.19 -5.91 8.19
C ARG A 91 0.79 -6.27 6.82
N MET A 92 -0.02 -6.28 5.76
CA MET A 92 0.47 -6.57 4.41
C MET A 92 1.56 -5.57 4.01
N ILE A 93 1.31 -4.28 4.25
CA ILE A 93 2.25 -3.17 4.00
C ILE A 93 3.55 -3.37 4.78
N ASP A 94 3.46 -3.59 6.10
CA ASP A 94 4.61 -3.69 6.99
C ASP A 94 5.48 -4.92 6.65
N THR A 95 4.84 -6.07 6.41
CA THR A 95 5.56 -7.34 6.20
C THR A 95 6.27 -7.44 4.86
N HIS A 96 5.78 -6.75 3.84
CA HIS A 96 6.31 -6.84 2.48
C HIS A 96 7.11 -5.61 2.07
N ASP A 97 7.37 -4.70 3.02
CA ASP A 97 8.22 -3.53 2.81
C ASP A 97 7.76 -2.73 1.58
N LEU A 98 6.44 -2.63 1.41
CA LEU A 98 5.80 -2.18 0.16
C LEU A 98 5.98 -0.67 -0.08
N LEU A 99 6.22 0.08 1.00
CA LEU A 99 6.26 1.54 1.01
C LEU A 99 7.67 2.13 1.17
N SER A 100 8.65 1.35 1.65
CA SER A 100 10.00 1.87 1.93
C SER A 100 10.86 2.10 0.68
N ARG A 101 10.43 1.63 -0.50
CA ARG A 101 11.21 1.68 -1.75
C ARG A 101 10.51 2.41 -2.90
N VAL A 102 9.50 3.21 -2.58
CA VAL A 102 8.72 3.96 -3.56
C VAL A 102 9.48 5.23 -3.94
N GLU A 103 10.57 5.09 -4.69
CA GLU A 103 11.16 6.23 -5.39
C GLU A 103 10.40 6.47 -6.69
N GLY A 104 9.81 7.66 -6.80
CA GLY A 104 9.06 8.10 -7.98
C GLY A 104 9.95 8.07 -9.21
N SER A 105 9.79 7.05 -10.04
CA SER A 105 10.49 6.96 -11.32
C SER A 105 9.48 6.90 -12.45
N ASP A 106 9.16 8.10 -12.97
CA ASP A 106 9.07 8.22 -14.42
C ASP A 106 10.48 7.93 -14.98
N GLY A 107 10.66 6.73 -15.52
CA GLY A 107 11.23 6.57 -16.87
C GLY A 107 12.74 6.63 -17.08
N THR A 108 13.61 7.01 -16.15
CA THR A 108 15.07 6.99 -16.41
C THR A 108 15.85 6.67 -15.15
N TYR A 109 16.15 5.39 -14.93
CA TYR A 109 17.42 4.84 -14.45
C TYR A 109 17.16 3.34 -14.24
N ASN A 110 17.43 2.56 -15.28
CA ASN A 110 17.39 1.10 -15.26
C ASN A 110 18.57 0.56 -14.45
N ILE A 111 18.65 0.92 -13.17
CA ILE A 111 19.61 0.38 -12.22
C ILE A 111 18.80 -0.51 -11.28
N GLN A 112 18.59 -1.76 -11.70
CA GLN A 112 17.80 -2.74 -10.96
C GLN A 112 18.36 -3.02 -9.55
N SER A 113 19.66 -2.78 -9.36
CA SER A 113 20.32 -2.82 -8.05
C SER A 113 21.60 -1.97 -8.04
N LEU A 114 21.78 -1.11 -7.04
CA LEU A 114 23.10 -0.57 -6.68
C LEU A 114 23.67 -1.47 -5.59
N ASN A 115 24.85 -2.05 -5.83
CA ASN A 115 25.56 -2.86 -4.84
C ASN A 115 26.88 -2.17 -4.51
N GLU A 116 26.92 -1.46 -3.38
CA GLU A 116 28.13 -0.84 -2.86
C GLU A 116 28.55 -1.58 -1.58
N GLY A 117 29.50 -2.51 -1.73
CA GLY A 117 30.08 -3.27 -0.62
C GLY A 117 29.08 -4.20 0.07
N ASP A 118 28.36 -3.68 1.06
CA ASP A 118 27.45 -4.38 1.97
C ASP A 118 26.01 -3.81 1.93
N THR A 119 25.76 -2.79 1.11
CA THR A 119 24.45 -2.15 0.94
C THR A 119 23.93 -2.39 -0.46
N SER A 120 22.84 -3.16 -0.56
CA SER A 120 22.11 -3.38 -1.81
C SER A 120 20.83 -2.53 -1.84
N VAL A 121 20.74 -1.57 -2.76
CA VAL A 121 19.51 -0.83 -3.03
C VAL A 121 18.85 -1.43 -4.26
N THR A 122 17.68 -2.06 -4.08
CA THR A 122 16.87 -2.61 -5.19
C THR A 122 15.72 -1.67 -5.46
N PHE A 123 15.67 -1.14 -6.68
CA PHE A 123 14.60 -0.27 -7.15
C PHE A 123 13.53 -1.12 -7.83
N ARG A 124 12.26 -0.91 -7.47
CA ARG A 124 11.13 -1.62 -8.09
C ARG A 124 10.31 -0.63 -8.91
N SER A 125 10.02 -0.99 -10.15
CA SER A 125 9.09 -0.22 -10.98
C SER A 125 7.66 -0.30 -10.43
N LYS A 126 6.81 0.68 -10.73
CA LYS A 126 5.39 0.70 -10.33
C LYS A 126 4.67 -0.61 -10.70
N SER A 127 4.96 -1.17 -11.88
CA SER A 127 4.38 -2.45 -12.32
C SER A 127 4.85 -3.66 -11.49
N GLU A 128 6.12 -3.72 -11.12
CA GLU A 128 6.64 -4.78 -10.26
C GLU A 128 6.05 -4.73 -8.85
N ILE A 129 5.84 -3.51 -8.31
CA ILE A 129 5.19 -3.32 -7.01
C ILE A 129 3.74 -3.82 -7.05
N TYR A 130 2.96 -3.49 -8.09
CA TYR A 130 1.60 -4.00 -8.23
C TYR A 130 1.54 -5.51 -8.43
N ASN A 131 2.45 -6.07 -9.23
CA ASN A 131 2.53 -7.52 -9.41
C ASN A 131 2.88 -8.24 -8.10
N ALA A 132 3.82 -7.70 -7.32
CA ALA A 132 4.12 -8.22 -6.00
C ALA A 132 2.89 -8.14 -5.08
N LEU A 133 2.22 -6.99 -5.03
CA LEU A 133 0.98 -6.78 -4.27
C LEU A 133 -0.10 -7.79 -4.64
N GLN A 134 -0.30 -8.06 -5.93
CA GLN A 134 -1.34 -8.99 -6.40
C GLN A 134 -1.09 -10.43 -5.95
N ASN A 135 0.17 -10.85 -5.90
CA ASN A 135 0.55 -12.21 -5.52
C ASN A 135 0.54 -12.45 -4.00
N ILE A 136 0.48 -11.39 -3.20
CA ILE A 136 0.42 -11.51 -1.74
C ILE A 136 -0.99 -11.91 -1.32
N ASN A 137 -1.10 -12.89 -0.44
CA ASN A 137 -2.35 -13.19 0.26
C ASN A 137 -2.41 -12.36 1.55
N PRO A 138 -3.36 -11.41 1.69
CA PRO A 138 -3.49 -10.62 2.90
C PRO A 138 -4.07 -11.40 4.08
N ILE A 139 -4.70 -12.56 3.85
CA ILE A 139 -5.33 -13.39 4.89
C ILE A 139 -4.27 -14.23 5.61
N SER A 140 -4.16 -14.02 6.93
CA SER A 140 -3.34 -14.85 7.82
C SER A 140 -4.19 -15.79 8.67
N ASP A 141 -3.53 -16.74 9.35
CA ASP A 141 -4.16 -17.68 10.28
C ASP A 141 -4.96 -17.00 11.40
N ASN A 142 -4.53 -15.81 11.85
CA ASN A 142 -5.24 -15.08 12.89
C ASN A 142 -6.59 -14.52 12.39
N ASP A 143 -6.64 -14.12 11.11
CA ASP A 143 -7.85 -13.54 10.53
C ASP A 143 -8.86 -14.63 10.17
N ILE A 144 -8.40 -15.84 9.84
CA ILE A 144 -9.25 -17.01 9.55
C ILE A 144 -10.27 -17.25 10.68
N ASN A 145 -9.87 -17.09 11.94
CA ASN A 145 -10.77 -17.26 13.09
C ASN A 145 -11.94 -16.27 13.07
N VAL A 146 -11.68 -15.03 12.67
CA VAL A 146 -12.71 -13.98 12.56
C VAL A 146 -13.54 -14.20 11.30
N LEU A 147 -12.90 -14.43 10.16
CA LEU A 147 -13.53 -14.59 8.85
C LEU A 147 -14.44 -15.82 8.78
N ASN A 148 -14.10 -16.91 9.48
CA ASN A 148 -14.92 -18.11 9.53
C ASN A 148 -16.29 -17.86 10.17
N ASN A 149 -16.43 -16.90 11.09
CA ASN A 149 -17.72 -16.58 11.70
C ASN A 149 -18.71 -15.98 10.69
N PHE A 150 -18.20 -15.33 9.64
CA PHE A 150 -19.01 -14.70 8.60
C PHE A 150 -19.10 -15.54 7.33
N ARG A 151 -18.33 -16.62 7.21
CA ARG A 151 -18.25 -17.43 5.99
C ARG A 151 -19.58 -18.13 5.71
N ARG A 152 -20.15 -17.89 4.52
CA ARG A 152 -21.34 -18.60 4.03
C ARG A 152 -20.91 -19.83 3.25
N ILE A 153 -21.17 -21.02 3.79
CA ILE A 153 -20.93 -22.29 3.10
C ILE A 153 -21.96 -22.40 1.97
N LYS A 154 -21.49 -22.45 0.72
CA LYS A 154 -22.30 -22.90 -0.42
C LYS A 154 -22.51 -24.40 -0.26
N TRP A 155 -23.75 -24.79 0.01
CA TRP A 155 -24.23 -26.16 -0.05
C TRP A 155 -24.63 -26.52 -1.49
#